data_AF-A0A9E2BIB1-F1
#
_entry.id   AF-A0A9E2BIB1-F1
#
_cell.length_a   1.000
_cell.length_b   1.000
_cell.length_c   1.000
_cell.angle_alpha   90.00
_cell.angle_beta   90.00
_cell.angle_gamma   90.00
#
_symmetry.space_group_name_H-M   'P 1'
#
loop_
_entity.id
_entity.type
_entity.pdbx_description
1 polymer ?
#
loop_
_entity_poly.entity_id
_entity_poly.type
_entity_poly.pdbx_seq_one_letter_code
_entity_poly.pdbx_strand_id
1 'polypeptide(L)'
;MSKPHYFVLGDYNAACFECGRRFKASTLKKHWRGYYVCPEHWEPRDPQEFVGTPRRPEAPPWVQLQEDLFVDTPTTPWVPPIR
;
A
#
# COMPACT_ATOMS: atom_id res chain seq x y z
N MET A 1 18.21 20.31 -17.07
CA MET A 1 19.52 20.94 -16.79
C MET A 1 20.63 19.89 -16.70
N SER A 2 21.68 19.99 -17.52
CA SER A 2 22.98 19.32 -17.32
C SER A 2 24.06 20.34 -17.72
N LYS A 3 24.91 20.84 -16.80
CA LYS A 3 26.09 20.22 -16.20
C LYS A 3 26.40 20.87 -14.82
N PRO A 4 26.86 20.12 -13.81
CA PRO A 4 27.93 20.60 -12.94
C PRO A 4 29.18 19.80 -13.27
N HIS A 5 29.83 20.18 -14.36
CA HIS A 5 31.15 19.66 -14.72
C HIS A 5 32.19 20.70 -14.33
N TYR A 6 32.21 21.02 -13.05
CA TYR A 6 33.22 21.88 -12.48
C TYR A 6 33.63 21.30 -11.13
N PHE A 7 34.89 21.48 -10.78
CA PHE A 7 35.40 21.04 -9.51
C PHE A 7 34.90 22.00 -8.41
N VAL A 8 34.46 21.42 -7.29
CA VAL A 8 34.18 22.15 -6.06
C VAL A 8 34.90 21.40 -4.96
N LEU A 9 35.77 22.09 -4.24
CA LEU A 9 36.53 21.48 -3.16
C LEU A 9 35.56 20.99 -2.07
N GLY A 10 35.60 19.68 -1.78
CA GLY A 10 34.74 19.06 -0.77
C GLY A 10 33.35 18.61 -1.25
N ASP A 11 33.03 18.74 -2.55
CA ASP A 11 31.76 18.28 -3.10
C ASP A 11 31.97 17.41 -4.34
N TYR A 12 31.06 16.48 -4.57
CA TYR A 12 31.18 15.45 -5.60
C TYR A 12 30.14 15.65 -6.70
N ASN A 13 30.46 15.20 -7.91
CA ASN A 13 29.48 15.16 -8.98
C ASN A 13 28.77 13.80 -8.93
N ALA A 14 27.45 13.81 -8.77
CA ALA A 14 26.63 12.61 -8.67
C ALA A 14 25.46 12.69 -9.66
N ALA A 15 24.96 11.54 -10.12
CA ALA A 15 23.80 11.48 -11.02
C ALA A 15 22.52 11.30 -10.20
N CYS A 16 21.45 11.97 -10.61
CA CYS A 16 20.11 11.69 -10.11
C CYS A 16 19.65 10.30 -10.59
N PHE A 17 19.09 9.49 -9.69
CA PHE A 17 18.64 8.14 -10.01
C PHE A 17 17.50 8.09 -11.05
N GLU A 18 16.59 9.05 -11.03
CA GLU A 18 15.40 9.08 -11.91
C GLU A 18 15.72 9.63 -13.31
N CYS A 19 16.35 10.81 -13.39
CA CYS A 19 16.60 11.47 -14.69
C CYS A 19 18.00 11.27 -15.26
N GLY A 20 18.93 10.65 -14.52
CA GLY A 20 20.32 10.44 -14.96
C GLY A 20 21.16 11.70 -15.12
N ARG A 21 20.58 12.90 -14.97
CA ARG A 21 21.30 14.18 -15.06
C ARG A 21 22.28 14.30 -13.90
N ARG A 22 23.45 14.88 -14.16
CA ARG A 22 24.50 15.11 -13.16
C ARG A 22 24.15 16.36 -12.35
N PHE A 23 24.33 16.26 -11.05
CA PHE A 23 24.15 17.30 -10.04
C PHE A 23 25.34 17.30 -9.08
N LYS A 24 25.42 18.31 -8.23
CA LYS A 24 26.33 18.29 -7.08
C LYS A 24 25.74 17.40 -5.99
N ALA A 25 26.57 16.59 -5.33
CA ALA A 25 26.10 15.66 -4.31
C ALA A 25 25.38 16.41 -3.17
N SER A 26 25.89 17.59 -2.80
CA SER A 26 25.25 18.51 -1.85
C SER A 26 23.83 18.96 -2.22
N THR A 27 23.49 18.96 -3.51
CA THR A 27 22.17 19.39 -4.02
C THR A 27 21.16 18.26 -4.15
N LEU A 28 21.61 17.00 -4.11
CA LEU A 28 20.74 15.84 -4.17
C LEU A 28 20.05 15.62 -2.83
N LYS A 29 18.81 15.13 -2.88
CA LYS A 29 18.02 14.75 -1.71
C LYS A 29 17.90 13.23 -1.64
N LYS A 30 17.97 12.70 -0.42
CA LYS A 30 17.71 11.27 -0.19
C LYS A 30 16.21 11.01 -0.38
N HIS A 31 15.90 10.13 -1.30
CA HIS A 31 14.57 9.62 -1.54
C HIS A 31 14.17 8.62 -0.47
N TRP A 32 12.88 8.49 -0.19
CA TRP A 32 12.37 7.61 0.86
C TRP A 32 12.67 6.12 0.60
N ARG A 33 12.88 5.75 -0.68
CA ARG A 33 13.31 4.42 -1.13
C ARG A 33 14.82 4.14 -0.96
N GLY A 34 15.59 5.13 -0.49
CA GLY A 34 17.01 4.96 -0.14
C GLY A 34 18.03 5.41 -1.19
N TYR A 35 17.60 5.84 -2.38
CA TYR A 35 18.48 6.43 -3.41
C TYR A 35 18.49 7.96 -3.36
N TYR A 36 19.30 8.61 -4.21
CA TYR A 36 19.41 10.08 -4.28
C TYR A 36 18.81 10.64 -5.58
N VAL A 37 18.03 11.71 -5.45
CA VAL A 37 17.33 12.37 -6.56
C VAL A 37 17.54 13.88 -6.55
N CYS A 38 17.38 14.52 -7.71
CA CYS A 38 17.37 15.98 -7.78
C CYS A 38 16.07 16.54 -7.18
N PRO A 39 16.06 17.82 -6.75
CA PRO A 39 14.89 18.43 -6.10
C PRO A 39 13.58 18.33 -6.89
N GLU A 40 13.67 18.30 -8.22
CA GLU A 40 12.52 18.17 -9.14
C GLU A 40 11.84 16.79 -9.09
N HIS A 41 12.60 15.72 -8.82
CA HIS A 41 12.06 14.35 -8.71
C HIS A 41 11.99 13.89 -7.24
N TRP A 42 12.14 14.83 -6.29
CA TRP A 42 11.99 14.49 -4.89
C TRP A 42 10.52 14.53 -4.51
N GLU A 43 10.02 13.41 -4.02
CA GLU A 43 8.68 13.28 -3.47
C GLU A 43 8.76 12.96 -1.96
N PRO A 44 7.82 13.48 -1.16
CA PRO A 44 7.66 13.06 0.22
C PRO A 44 7.13 11.63 0.28
N ARG A 45 7.50 10.90 1.33
CA ARG A 45 6.94 9.56 1.57
C ARG A 45 5.50 9.67 2.03
N ASP A 46 4.62 8.82 1.52
CA ASP A 46 3.22 8.80 1.94
C ASP A 46 3.11 8.35 3.42
N PRO A 47 2.44 9.12 4.30
CA PRO A 47 2.27 8.76 5.71
C PRO A 47 1.52 7.44 5.93
N GLN A 48 0.64 7.05 5.00
CA GLN A 48 -0.16 5.84 5.09
C GLN A 48 0.68 4.56 4.96
N GLU A 49 1.89 4.63 4.38
CA GLU A 49 2.81 3.48 4.32
C GLU A 49 3.24 3.00 5.71
N PHE A 50 3.15 3.86 6.73
CA PHE A 50 3.48 3.52 8.12
C PHE A 50 2.30 2.92 8.88
N VAL A 51 1.09 2.95 8.32
CA VAL A 51 -0.12 2.45 8.98
C VAL A 51 -0.18 0.94 8.82
N GLY A 52 0.09 0.22 9.91
CA GLY A 52 -0.18 -1.21 9.99
C GLY A 52 -1.66 -1.50 10.23
N THR A 53 -2.16 -2.61 9.67
CA THR A 53 -3.50 -3.09 9.99
C THR A 53 -3.57 -3.48 11.48
N PRO A 54 -4.52 -2.95 12.26
CA PRO A 54 -4.70 -3.42 13.63
C PRO A 54 -5.06 -4.91 13.61
N ARG A 55 -4.39 -5.70 14.46
CA ARG A 55 -4.79 -7.11 14.63
C ARG A 55 -6.20 -7.13 15.20
N ARG A 56 -7.12 -7.75 14.45
CA ARG A 56 -8.45 -8.03 14.96
C ARG A 56 -8.37 -9.20 15.95
N PRO A 57 -9.10 -9.17 17.07
CA PRO A 57 -9.32 -10.39 17.86
C PRO A 57 -10.00 -11.46 16.99
N GLU A 58 -9.51 -12.70 17.07
CA GLU A 58 -9.90 -13.81 16.18
C GLU A 58 -11.37 -14.21 16.33
N ALA A 59 -11.94 -14.11 17.53
CA ALA A 59 -13.32 -14.45 17.81
C ALA A 59 -14.01 -13.39 18.69
N PRO A 60 -15.31 -13.15 18.49
CA PRO A 60 -16.10 -12.40 19.46
C PRO A 60 -16.16 -13.16 20.80
N PRO A 61 -16.38 -12.47 21.93
CA PRO A 61 -16.43 -13.11 23.26
C PRO A 61 -17.56 -14.13 23.41
N TRP A 62 -18.56 -14.08 22.54
CA TRP A 62 -19.66 -15.03 22.46
C TRP A 62 -20.10 -15.23 21.01
N VAL A 63 -20.46 -16.46 20.68
CA VAL A 63 -21.07 -16.86 19.41
C VAL A 63 -22.34 -17.64 19.75
N GLN A 64 -23.46 -17.30 19.12
CA GLN A 64 -24.65 -18.14 19.19
C GLN A 64 -24.39 -19.43 18.43
N LEU A 65 -24.45 -20.56 19.12
CA LEU A 65 -24.44 -21.85 18.45
C LEU A 65 -25.80 -22.02 17.75
N GLN A 66 -25.80 -22.15 16.43
CA GLN A 66 -27.01 -22.47 15.68
C GLN A 66 -26.97 -23.97 15.35
N GLU A 67 -28.01 -24.68 15.76
CA GLU A 67 -28.18 -26.09 15.41
C GLU A 67 -28.87 -26.17 14.05
N ASP A 68 -28.26 -26.87 13.10
CA ASP A 68 -28.88 -27.16 11.81
C ASP A 68 -29.89 -28.30 11.98
N LEU A 69 -31.12 -27.95 12.37
CA LEU A 69 -32.24 -28.88 12.43
C LEU A 69 -32.79 -29.08 11.02
N PHE A 70 -32.43 -30.21 10.40
CA PHE A 70 -33.07 -30.67 9.17
C PHE A 70 -34.47 -31.18 9.51
N VAL A 71 -35.49 -30.41 9.12
CA VAL A 71 -36.88 -30.84 9.23
C VAL A 71 -37.25 -31.51 7.91
N ASP A 72 -37.56 -32.81 7.97
CA ASP A 72 -38.20 -33.52 6.87
C ASP A 72 -39.60 -32.93 6.69
N THR A 73 -39.73 -31.96 5.78
CA THR A 73 -41.03 -31.38 5.45
C THR A 73 -41.89 -32.49 4.84
N PRO A 74 -43.11 -32.76 5.36
CA PRO A 74 -44.00 -33.68 4.71
C PRO A 74 -44.33 -33.11 3.33
N THR A 75 -44.06 -33.88 2.27
CA THR A 75 -44.53 -33.58 0.92
C THR A 75 -46.05 -33.51 0.96
N THR A 76 -46.62 -32.33 1.15
CA THR A 76 -48.06 -32.14 0.98
C THR A 76 -48.33 -32.28 -0.51
N PRO A 77 -49.06 -33.33 -0.97
CA PRO A 77 -49.48 -33.37 -2.35
C PRO A 77 -50.40 -32.18 -2.61
N TRP A 78 -50.12 -31.45 -3.68
CA TRP A 78 -50.99 -30.36 -4.11
C TRP A 78 -52.38 -30.93 -4.43
N VAL A 79 -53.41 -30.47 -3.71
CA VAL A 79 -54.80 -30.83 -3.97
C VAL A 79 -55.42 -29.71 -4.81
N PRO A 80 -55.81 -29.96 -6.08
CA PRO A 80 -56.54 -28.96 -6.85
C PRO A 80 -57.88 -28.63 -6.20
N PRO A 81 -58.38 -27.38 -6.31
CA PRO A 81 -59.72 -27.05 -5.87
C PRO A 81 -60.76 -27.79 -6.72
N ILE A 82 -61.74 -28.42 -6.06
CA ILE A 82 -62.88 -29.09 -6.70
C ILE A 82 -63.82 -28.00 -7.22
N ARG A 83 -64.15 -28.07 -8.51
CA ARG A 83 -65.03 -27.12 -9.20
C ARG A 83 -66.49 -27.54 -9.13
#